data_AF-A0A913Z4T4-F1
#
_entry.id   AF-A0A913Z4T4-F1
#
_cell.length_a   1.000
_cell.length_b   1.000
_cell.length_c   1.000
_cell.angle_alpha   90.00
_cell.angle_beta   90.00
_cell.angle_gamma   90.00
#
_symmetry.space_group_name_H-M   'P 1'
#
loop_
_entity.id
_entity.type
_entity.pdbx_description
1 polymer ?
#
loop_
_entity_poly.entity_id
_entity_poly.type
_entity_poly.pdbx_seq_one_letter_code
_entity_poly.pdbx_strand_id
1 'polypeptide(L)'
;MAEQASQAFQAIVGIVGICGNGLACMVIAKVRFMHTLTNAFIFNQVLIDLMGSLIALLLNVVPIPDPIPPGATGVFSALCYGIYLRYYEAGECVLNQVAHPQILGVCVFFATYCLPVSIMLVVYIHITVVLKKGAGRIQPGPAAAGPSTEGQGESLMRARRNTFKTLPIVCAAFIICWTPNQIFFFLFNLDVKVDFSSPIFYITIRMVALNSCLNPCIYAIKYKQFQKGLKVVFGKRGDRASIATASTGHN
;
A
#
# COMPACT_ATOMS: atom_id res chain seq x y z
N MET A 1 19.80 4.12 22.85
CA MET A 1 18.38 4.44 23.19
C MET A 1 17.51 4.69 21.96
N ALA A 2 17.88 5.61 21.05
CA ALA A 2 17.06 5.92 19.86
C ALA A 2 16.87 4.72 18.90
N GLU A 3 17.92 3.93 18.70
CA GLU A 3 17.88 2.74 17.84
C GLU A 3 16.95 1.64 18.39
N GLN A 4 17.08 1.32 19.68
CA GLN A 4 16.22 0.33 20.35
C GLN A 4 14.74 0.78 20.38
N ALA A 5 14.48 2.08 20.53
CA ALA A 5 13.13 2.64 20.41
C ALA A 5 12.60 2.57 18.97
N SER A 6 13.47 2.77 17.96
CA SER A 6 13.13 2.61 16.54
C SER A 6 12.78 1.16 16.21
N GLN A 7 13.57 0.20 16.66
CA GLN A 7 13.31 -1.23 16.47
C GLN A 7 11.99 -1.66 17.14
N ALA A 8 11.77 -1.25 18.39
CA ALA A 8 10.51 -1.54 19.08
C ALA A 8 9.30 -0.95 18.34
N PHE A 9 9.40 0.28 17.84
CA PHE A 9 8.36 0.90 17.02
C PHE A 9 8.10 0.11 15.73
N GLN A 10 9.15 -0.28 15.01
CA GLN A 10 9.01 -1.05 13.78
C GLN A 10 8.38 -2.42 14.03
N ALA A 11 8.74 -3.10 15.12
CA ALA A 11 8.11 -4.35 15.51
C ALA A 11 6.60 -4.18 15.77
N ILE A 12 6.22 -3.14 16.53
CA ILE A 12 4.80 -2.82 16.79
C ILE A 12 4.06 -2.55 15.49
N VAL A 13 4.60 -1.69 14.63
CA VAL A 13 3.98 -1.36 13.34
C VAL A 13 3.90 -2.58 12.43
N GLY A 14 4.93 -3.43 12.40
CA GLY A 14 4.93 -4.69 11.66
C GLY A 14 3.82 -5.63 12.13
N ILE A 15 3.63 -5.79 13.45
CA ILE A 15 2.54 -6.59 14.02
C ILE A 15 1.17 -6.01 13.63
N VAL A 16 0.98 -4.70 13.76
CA VAL A 16 -0.26 -4.02 13.35
C VAL A 16 -0.52 -4.22 11.86
N GLY A 17 0.51 -4.10 11.02
CA GLY A 17 0.45 -4.32 9.58
C GLY A 17 0.05 -5.74 9.23
N ILE A 18 0.64 -6.75 9.88
CA ILE A 18 0.30 -8.17 9.71
C ILE A 18 -1.16 -8.41 10.10
N CYS A 19 -1.59 -7.93 11.27
CA CYS A 19 -2.97 -8.11 11.73
C CYS A 19 -3.99 -7.40 10.82
N GLY A 20 -3.74 -6.14 10.45
CA GLY A 20 -4.63 -5.33 9.65
C GLY A 20 -4.78 -5.86 8.22
N ASN A 21 -3.65 -6.15 7.55
CA ASN A 21 -3.67 -6.68 6.19
C ASN A 21 -4.16 -8.13 6.14
N GLY A 22 -3.80 -8.96 7.14
CA GLY A 22 -4.34 -10.31 7.27
C GLY A 22 -5.86 -10.32 7.45
N LEU A 23 -6.41 -9.40 8.25
CA LEU A 23 -7.85 -9.22 8.36
C LEU A 23 -8.47 -8.81 7.03
N ALA A 24 -7.86 -7.86 6.31
CA ALA A 24 -8.37 -7.42 5.02
C ALA A 24 -8.39 -8.56 3.98
N CYS A 25 -7.32 -9.35 3.90
CA CYS A 25 -7.25 -10.57 3.10
C CYS A 25 -8.39 -11.52 3.45
N MET A 26 -8.61 -11.78 4.75
CA MET A 26 -9.67 -12.68 5.22
C MET A 26 -11.07 -12.20 4.81
N VAL A 27 -11.36 -10.91 4.98
CA VAL A 27 -12.66 -10.31 4.61
C VAL A 27 -12.90 -10.46 3.12
N ILE A 28 -11.91 -10.13 2.28
CA ILE A 28 -12.06 -10.22 0.83
C ILE A 28 -12.19 -11.69 0.38
N ALA A 29 -11.44 -12.61 0.98
CA ALA A 29 -11.48 -14.03 0.65
C ALA A 29 -12.81 -14.69 1.05
N LYS A 30 -13.33 -14.42 2.26
CA LYS A 30 -14.54 -15.06 2.78
C LYS A 30 -15.85 -14.48 2.24
N VAL A 31 -15.88 -13.22 1.82
CA VAL A 31 -17.13 -12.53 1.47
C VAL A 31 -17.34 -12.54 -0.05
N ARG A 32 -18.27 -13.36 -0.53
CA ARG A 32 -18.46 -13.62 -1.97
C ARG A 32 -18.74 -12.37 -2.82
N PHE A 33 -19.52 -11.40 -2.32
CA PHE A 33 -19.76 -10.15 -3.07
C PHE A 33 -18.50 -9.28 -3.21
N MET A 34 -17.46 -9.55 -2.42
CA MET A 34 -16.16 -8.89 -2.57
C MET A 34 -15.34 -9.48 -3.72
N HIS A 35 -15.73 -10.59 -4.35
CA HIS A 35 -14.97 -11.21 -5.45
C HIS A 35 -15.22 -10.50 -6.78
N THR A 36 -14.68 -9.29 -6.91
CA THR A 36 -14.74 -8.48 -8.13
C THR A 36 -13.33 -8.14 -8.61
N LEU A 37 -13.17 -7.84 -9.91
CA LEU A 37 -11.88 -7.44 -10.47
C LEU A 37 -11.25 -6.25 -9.71
N THR A 38 -12.05 -5.27 -9.32
CA THR A 38 -11.56 -4.11 -8.56
C THR A 38 -11.07 -4.50 -7.16
N ASN A 39 -11.76 -5.43 -6.51
CA ASN A 39 -11.36 -5.95 -5.20
C ASN A 39 -10.18 -6.92 -5.30
N ALA A 40 -9.94 -7.55 -6.45
CA ALA A 40 -8.74 -8.36 -6.69
C ALA A 40 -7.47 -7.50 -6.63
N PHE A 41 -7.51 -6.26 -7.15
CA PHE A 41 -6.39 -5.31 -6.97
C PHE A 41 -6.18 -4.92 -5.51
N ILE A 42 -7.27 -4.67 -4.76
CA ILE A 42 -7.18 -4.39 -3.31
C ILE A 42 -6.61 -5.60 -2.57
N PHE A 43 -7.05 -6.81 -2.92
CA PHE A 43 -6.54 -8.06 -2.36
C PHE A 43 -5.05 -8.24 -2.62
N ASN A 44 -4.61 -8.00 -3.87
CA ASN A 44 -3.20 -8.04 -4.23
C ASN A 44 -2.39 -7.02 -3.42
N GLN A 45 -2.90 -5.79 -3.26
CA GLN A 45 -2.23 -4.77 -2.46
C GLN A 45 -2.07 -5.19 -0.99
N VAL A 46 -3.14 -5.66 -0.34
CA VAL A 46 -3.06 -6.08 1.07
C VAL A 46 -2.21 -7.34 1.24
N LEU A 47 -2.12 -8.20 0.23
CA LEU A 47 -1.22 -9.35 0.25
C LEU A 47 0.25 -8.92 0.17
N ILE A 48 0.57 -7.96 -0.72
CA ILE A 48 1.92 -7.38 -0.81
C ILE A 48 2.29 -6.69 0.51
N ASP A 49 1.38 -5.90 1.09
CA ASP A 49 1.63 -5.20 2.35
C ASP A 49 1.79 -6.19 3.53
N LEU A 50 1.04 -7.30 3.52
CA LEU A 50 1.18 -8.39 4.49
C LEU A 50 2.54 -9.09 4.36
N MET A 51 2.92 -9.47 3.14
CA MET A 51 4.23 -10.07 2.87
C MET A 51 5.36 -9.11 3.24
N GLY A 52 5.23 -7.84 2.86
CA GLY A 52 6.19 -6.79 3.21
C GLY A 52 6.30 -6.57 4.72
N SER A 53 5.19 -6.59 5.46
CA SER A 53 5.21 -6.45 6.93
C SER A 53 5.82 -7.69 7.61
N LEU A 54 5.55 -8.89 7.09
CA LEU A 54 6.16 -10.12 7.59
C LEU A 54 7.66 -10.14 7.33
N ILE A 55 8.09 -9.82 6.11
CA ILE A 55 9.50 -9.70 5.75
C ILE A 55 10.14 -8.63 6.63
N ALA A 56 9.61 -7.41 6.70
CA ALA A 56 10.17 -6.35 7.54
C ALA A 56 10.30 -6.74 9.01
N LEU A 57 9.34 -7.48 9.57
CA LEU A 57 9.41 -7.98 10.95
C LEU A 57 10.49 -9.07 11.09
N LEU A 58 10.58 -10.01 10.14
CA LEU A 58 11.61 -11.04 10.13
C LEU A 58 13.01 -10.43 10.01
N LEU A 59 13.19 -9.47 9.10
CA LEU A 59 14.47 -8.79 8.89
C LEU A 59 14.84 -7.85 10.05
N ASN A 60 13.87 -7.38 10.84
CA ASN A 60 14.17 -6.66 12.08
C ASN A 60 14.74 -7.58 13.17
N VAL A 61 14.45 -8.89 13.11
CA VAL A 61 14.88 -9.88 14.11
C VAL A 61 16.12 -10.65 13.64
N VAL A 62 16.26 -10.85 12.33
CA VAL A 62 17.41 -11.56 11.72
C VAL A 62 18.53 -10.55 11.45
N PRO A 63 19.69 -10.67 12.12
CA PRO A 63 20.84 -9.82 11.83
C PRO A 63 21.35 -10.10 10.42
N ILE A 64 21.75 -9.03 9.72
CA ILE A 64 22.42 -9.14 8.43
C ILE A 64 23.77 -9.83 8.66
N PRO A 65 24.13 -10.85 7.89
CA PRO A 65 25.45 -11.46 7.99
C PRO A 65 26.53 -10.47 7.50
N ASP A 66 27.47 -10.15 8.38
CA ASP A 66 28.67 -9.37 8.06
C ASP A 66 29.91 -10.29 7.98
N PRO A 67 30.59 -10.39 6.82
CA PRO A 67 30.32 -9.70 5.56
C PRO A 67 29.22 -10.36 4.71
N ILE A 68 28.53 -9.56 3.88
CA ILE A 68 27.51 -10.03 2.94
C ILE A 68 28.13 -11.02 1.93
N PRO A 69 27.51 -12.21 1.69
CA PRO A 69 28.05 -13.19 0.76
C PRO A 69 28.19 -12.64 -0.67
N PRO A 70 29.28 -12.92 -1.40
CA PRO A 70 29.43 -12.48 -2.80
C PRO A 70 28.48 -13.23 -3.74
N GLY A 71 28.24 -12.64 -4.92
CA GLY A 71 27.46 -13.26 -5.99
C GLY A 71 25.94 -13.10 -5.84
N ALA A 72 25.18 -13.99 -6.49
CA ALA A 72 23.71 -13.93 -6.53
C ALA A 72 23.05 -13.95 -5.13
N THR A 73 23.68 -14.60 -4.16
CA THR A 73 23.22 -14.68 -2.77
C THR A 73 23.30 -13.32 -2.05
N GLY A 74 24.36 -12.54 -2.31
CA GLY A 74 24.48 -11.17 -1.81
C GLY A 74 23.52 -10.21 -2.48
N VAL A 75 23.34 -10.35 -3.80
CA VAL A 75 22.36 -9.55 -4.57
C VAL A 75 20.93 -9.85 -4.11
N PHE A 76 20.59 -11.12 -3.92
CA PHE A 76 19.29 -11.54 -3.41
C PHE A 76 19.05 -11.02 -1.99
N SER A 77 20.05 -11.12 -1.10
CA SER A 77 19.98 -10.51 0.23
C SER A 77 19.79 -8.98 0.13
N ALA A 78 20.54 -8.27 -0.70
CA ALA A 78 20.39 -6.82 -0.87
C ALA A 78 18.98 -6.43 -1.37
N LEU A 79 18.43 -7.18 -2.34
CA LEU A 79 17.09 -6.98 -2.88
C LEU A 79 16.00 -7.30 -1.85
N CYS A 80 16.15 -8.39 -1.09
CA CYS A 80 15.19 -8.80 -0.06
C CYS A 80 15.18 -7.85 1.14
N TYR A 81 16.32 -7.27 1.50
CA TYR A 81 16.42 -6.30 2.60
C TYR A 81 16.16 -4.85 2.15
N GLY A 82 15.92 -4.60 0.86
CA GLY A 82 15.80 -3.23 0.34
C GLY A 82 17.07 -2.41 0.53
N ILE A 83 18.21 -3.05 0.74
CA ILE A 83 19.51 -2.41 0.94
C ILE A 83 19.94 -1.90 -0.43
N TYR A 84 19.84 -0.59 -0.62
CA TYR A 84 20.28 0.15 -1.80
C TYR A 84 21.80 0.04 -1.99
N LEU A 85 22.35 -1.13 -2.34
CA LEU A 85 23.80 -1.38 -2.51
C LEU A 85 24.68 -0.93 -1.33
N ARG A 86 24.11 -0.39 -0.27
CA ARG A 86 24.76 0.35 0.80
C ARG A 86 24.07 -0.04 2.09
N TYR A 87 24.80 -0.67 2.99
CA TYR A 87 24.31 -1.13 4.28
C TYR A 87 24.92 -0.28 5.39
N TYR A 88 24.46 -0.44 6.62
CA TYR A 88 24.93 0.35 7.75
C TYR A 88 25.76 -0.52 8.69
N GLU A 89 27.01 -0.16 8.89
CA GLU A 89 27.97 -0.87 9.75
C GLU A 89 28.53 0.13 10.76
N ALA A 90 28.35 -0.13 12.06
CA ALA A 90 28.90 0.68 13.16
C ALA A 90 28.65 2.20 13.13
N GLY A 91 27.54 2.66 12.53
CA GLY A 91 27.27 4.10 12.40
C GLY A 91 27.65 4.69 11.05
N GLU A 92 28.23 3.90 10.15
CA GLU A 92 28.66 4.35 8.83
C GLU A 92 27.97 3.55 7.72
N CYS A 93 27.63 4.23 6.63
CA CYS A 93 26.99 3.56 5.49
C CYS A 93 28.04 3.02 4.52
N VAL A 94 28.25 1.70 4.54
CA VAL A 94 29.25 0.97 3.77
C VAL A 94 28.67 0.49 2.44
N LEU A 95 29.50 0.44 1.41
CA LEU A 95 29.13 0.13 0.03
C LEU A 95 29.40 -1.35 -0.33
N ASN A 96 28.43 -2.04 -0.93
CA ASN A 96 28.65 -3.33 -1.60
C ASN A 96 29.60 -3.16 -2.80
N GLN A 97 30.46 -4.16 -3.03
CA GLN A 97 31.42 -4.25 -4.13
C GLN A 97 30.75 -4.22 -5.52
N VAL A 98 30.27 -3.06 -5.97
CA VAL A 98 29.59 -2.85 -7.26
C VAL A 98 30.32 -1.75 -8.02
N ALA A 99 30.56 -1.97 -9.33
CA ALA A 99 31.08 -0.94 -10.21
C ALA A 99 29.99 0.14 -10.41
N HIS A 100 30.20 1.35 -9.88
CA HIS A 100 29.31 2.53 -9.99
C HIS A 100 27.99 2.49 -9.20
N PRO A 101 28.05 2.45 -7.86
CA PRO A 101 26.85 2.39 -7.02
C PRO A 101 26.01 3.67 -7.01
N GLN A 102 26.62 4.84 -7.23
CA GLN A 102 25.90 6.12 -7.31
C GLN A 102 24.94 6.12 -8.50
N ILE A 103 25.43 5.71 -9.67
CA ILE A 103 24.64 5.64 -10.91
C ILE A 103 23.50 4.66 -10.72
N LEU A 104 23.79 3.47 -10.19
CA LEU A 104 22.77 2.46 -9.96
C LEU A 104 21.71 2.93 -8.95
N GLY A 105 22.11 3.58 -7.85
CA GLY A 105 21.18 4.13 -6.86
C GLY A 105 20.26 5.22 -7.42
N VAL A 106 20.79 6.13 -8.25
CA VAL A 106 19.98 7.13 -8.96
C VAL A 106 19.02 6.48 -9.94
N CYS A 107 19.47 5.52 -10.75
CA CYS A 107 18.62 4.78 -11.68
C CYS A 107 17.49 4.05 -10.95
N VAL A 108 17.78 3.41 -9.82
CA VAL A 108 16.78 2.71 -9.00
C VAL A 108 15.74 3.69 -8.46
N PHE A 109 16.15 4.87 -7.95
CA PHE A 109 15.20 5.89 -7.48
C PHE A 109 14.19 6.27 -8.58
N PHE A 110 14.66 6.56 -9.80
CA PHE A 110 13.75 6.90 -10.89
C PHE A 110 12.87 5.72 -11.31
N ALA A 111 13.44 4.53 -11.46
CA ALA A 111 12.74 3.35 -11.93
C ALA A 111 11.69 2.82 -10.94
N THR A 112 12.00 2.85 -9.64
CA THR A 112 11.17 2.25 -8.59
C THR A 112 10.27 3.24 -7.86
N TYR A 113 10.58 4.53 -7.91
CA TYR A 113 9.79 5.57 -7.25
C TYR A 113 9.16 6.57 -8.22
N CYS A 114 9.96 7.32 -8.98
CA CYS A 114 9.43 8.40 -9.83
C CYS A 114 8.50 7.88 -10.93
N LEU A 115 8.89 6.81 -11.63
CA LEU A 115 8.10 6.25 -12.72
C LEU A 115 6.74 5.71 -12.21
N PRO A 116 6.68 4.86 -11.17
CA PRO A 116 5.40 4.41 -10.61
C PRO A 116 4.52 5.55 -10.11
N VAL A 117 5.08 6.52 -9.37
CA VAL A 117 4.33 7.69 -8.88
C VAL A 117 3.74 8.51 -10.04
N SER A 118 4.52 8.74 -11.09
CA SER A 118 4.06 9.49 -12.26
C SER A 118 2.90 8.79 -12.97
N ILE A 119 3.02 7.48 -13.19
CA ILE A 119 1.96 6.66 -13.79
C ILE A 119 0.70 6.72 -12.92
N MET A 120 0.83 6.52 -11.60
CA MET A 120 -0.28 6.61 -10.65
C MET A 120 -0.97 7.97 -10.74
N LEU A 121 -0.21 9.07 -10.69
CA LEU A 121 -0.76 10.42 -10.76
C LEU A 121 -1.55 10.65 -12.06
N VAL A 122 -0.98 10.31 -13.22
CA VAL A 122 -1.65 10.47 -14.52
C VAL A 122 -2.95 9.67 -14.55
N VAL A 123 -2.90 8.40 -14.16
CA VAL A 123 -4.07 7.51 -14.14
C VAL A 123 -5.16 8.05 -13.21
N TYR A 124 -4.81 8.50 -12.01
CA TYR A 124 -5.81 8.99 -11.05
C TYR A 124 -6.36 10.38 -11.38
N ILE A 125 -5.56 11.27 -11.97
CA ILE A 125 -6.05 12.52 -12.54
C ILE A 125 -7.09 12.20 -13.61
N HIS A 126 -6.77 11.29 -14.53
CA HIS A 126 -7.69 10.87 -15.57
C HIS A 126 -8.99 10.27 -14.99
N ILE A 127 -8.88 9.32 -14.05
CA ILE A 127 -10.03 8.72 -13.36
C ILE A 127 -10.89 9.79 -12.67
N THR A 128 -10.27 10.72 -11.94
CA THR A 128 -11.00 11.77 -11.20
C THR A 128 -11.73 12.70 -12.16
N VAL A 129 -11.11 13.06 -13.29
CA VAL A 129 -11.74 13.88 -14.34
C VAL A 129 -12.91 13.15 -14.98
N VAL A 130 -12.75 11.88 -15.36
CA VAL A 130 -13.82 11.06 -15.95
C VAL A 130 -15.00 10.91 -14.99
N LEU A 131 -14.73 10.65 -13.71
CA LEU A 131 -15.79 10.52 -12.70
C LEU A 131 -16.53 11.84 -12.43
N LYS A 132 -15.82 12.98 -12.45
CA LYS A 132 -16.45 14.32 -12.32
C LYS A 132 -17.32 14.65 -13.54
N LYS A 133 -16.81 14.40 -14.76
CA LYS A 133 -17.56 14.59 -16.01
C LYS A 133 -18.79 13.67 -16.09
N GLY A 134 -18.67 12.42 -15.66
CA GLY A 134 -19.78 11.47 -15.60
C GLY A 134 -20.86 11.86 -14.59
N ALA A 135 -20.48 12.45 -13.44
CA ALA A 135 -21.45 12.96 -12.47
C ALA A 135 -22.27 14.16 -13.01
N GLY A 136 -21.68 14.99 -13.86
CA GLY A 136 -22.38 16.10 -14.52
C GLY A 136 -23.37 15.67 -15.62
N ARG A 137 -23.28 14.43 -16.11
CA ARG A 137 -24.22 13.88 -17.10
C ARG A 137 -25.45 13.19 -16.47
N ILE A 138 -25.41 12.92 -15.16
CA ILE A 138 -26.54 12.39 -14.39
C ILE A 138 -27.26 13.57 -13.74
N GLN A 139 -27.70 14.53 -14.55
CA GLN A 139 -28.72 15.50 -14.14
C GLN A 139 -30.06 14.91 -14.61
N PRO A 140 -31.10 14.85 -13.77
CA PRO A 140 -32.34 14.19 -14.12
C PRO A 140 -33.03 14.95 -15.26
N GLY A 141 -32.97 14.39 -16.47
CA GLY A 141 -33.91 14.73 -17.53
C GLY A 141 -35.31 14.20 -17.16
N PRO A 142 -36.40 14.80 -17.70
CA PRO A 142 -37.76 14.46 -17.30
C PRO A 142 -38.03 12.97 -17.49
N ALA A 143 -38.63 12.36 -16.46
CA ALA A 143 -38.93 10.94 -16.37
C ALA A 143 -39.65 10.40 -17.62
N ALA A 144 -38.98 9.52 -18.37
CA ALA A 144 -39.63 8.63 -19.32
C ALA A 144 -39.65 7.24 -18.69
N ALA A 145 -40.85 6.81 -18.27
CA ALA A 145 -41.11 5.53 -17.65
C ALA A 145 -40.90 4.39 -18.66
N GLY A 146 -39.91 3.53 -18.39
CA GLY A 146 -39.73 2.22 -19.01
C GLY A 146 -39.24 1.23 -17.95
N PRO A 147 -39.67 -0.05 -17.98
CA PRO A 147 -39.24 -1.04 -17.01
C PRO A 147 -37.84 -1.50 -17.38
N SER A 148 -36.83 -0.86 -16.80
CA SER A 148 -35.44 -1.02 -17.22
C SER A 148 -34.58 -1.62 -16.12
N THR A 149 -33.66 -2.47 -16.57
CA THR A 149 -32.45 -2.97 -15.93
C THR A 149 -31.50 -1.83 -15.44
N GLU A 150 -31.97 -0.58 -15.38
CA GLU A 150 -31.23 0.63 -14.99
C GLU A 150 -30.82 0.61 -13.52
N GLY A 151 -31.67 0.09 -12.62
CA GLY A 151 -31.37 0.06 -11.18
C GLY A 151 -30.13 -0.77 -10.80
N GLN A 152 -29.83 -1.83 -11.55
CA GLN A 152 -28.63 -2.67 -11.36
C GLN A 152 -27.37 -2.04 -11.93
N GLY A 153 -27.46 -1.47 -13.14
CA GLY A 153 -26.32 -0.81 -13.80
C GLY A 153 -25.87 0.44 -13.03
N GLU A 154 -26.82 1.23 -12.52
CA GLU A 154 -26.53 2.40 -11.70
C GLU A 154 -25.94 2.04 -10.34
N SER A 155 -26.42 0.96 -9.69
CA SER A 155 -25.92 0.50 -8.39
C SER A 155 -24.47 -0.02 -8.51
N LEU A 156 -24.17 -0.78 -9.57
CA LEU A 156 -22.81 -1.28 -9.88
C LEU A 156 -21.85 -0.13 -10.24
N MET A 157 -22.27 0.83 -11.08
CA MET A 157 -21.45 2.00 -11.40
C MET A 157 -21.20 2.88 -10.17
N ARG A 158 -22.19 3.06 -9.30
CA ARG A 158 -22.04 3.80 -8.03
C ARG A 158 -21.09 3.08 -7.07
N ALA A 159 -21.15 1.75 -7.00
CA ALA A 159 -20.24 0.94 -6.20
C ALA A 159 -18.79 1.04 -6.70
N ARG A 160 -18.55 0.91 -8.02
CA ARG A 160 -17.24 1.12 -8.65
C ARG A 160 -16.70 2.54 -8.44
N ARG A 161 -17.56 3.55 -8.57
CA ARG A 161 -17.22 4.97 -8.35
C ARG A 161 -16.71 5.23 -6.93
N ASN A 162 -17.29 4.59 -5.91
CA ASN A 162 -16.83 4.74 -4.53
C ASN A 162 -15.45 4.11 -4.31
N THR A 163 -15.14 3.00 -4.99
CA THR A 163 -13.79 2.41 -4.96
C THR A 163 -12.79 3.34 -5.61
N PHE A 164 -13.07 3.84 -6.81
CA PHE A 164 -12.20 4.79 -7.50
C PHE A 164 -12.01 6.12 -6.77
N LYS A 165 -12.95 6.55 -5.93
CA LYS A 165 -12.77 7.71 -5.04
C LYS A 165 -11.83 7.43 -3.87
N THR A 166 -11.71 6.17 -3.45
CA THR A 166 -10.87 5.78 -2.31
C THR A 166 -9.41 5.56 -2.75
N LEU A 167 -9.17 5.11 -3.98
CA LEU A 167 -7.82 4.87 -4.51
C LEU A 167 -6.90 6.12 -4.45
N PRO A 168 -7.29 7.33 -4.86
CA PRO A 168 -6.44 8.52 -4.75
C PRO A 168 -5.94 8.81 -3.33
N ILE A 169 -6.73 8.47 -2.31
CA ILE A 169 -6.36 8.66 -0.90
C ILE A 169 -5.23 7.70 -0.53
N VAL A 170 -5.36 6.43 -0.92
CA VAL A 170 -4.31 5.41 -0.73
C VAL A 170 -3.01 5.84 -1.42
N CYS A 171 -3.11 6.41 -2.62
CA CYS A 171 -1.96 6.86 -3.39
C CYS A 171 -1.29 8.09 -2.81
N ALA A 172 -2.06 9.05 -2.30
CA ALA A 172 -1.52 10.19 -1.56
C ALA A 172 -0.80 9.72 -0.29
N ALA A 173 -1.37 8.76 0.45
CA ALA A 173 -0.73 8.17 1.62
C ALA A 173 0.60 7.49 1.26
N PHE A 174 0.65 6.75 0.15
CA PHE A 174 1.91 6.18 -0.38
C PHE A 174 2.97 7.25 -0.64
N ILE A 175 2.64 8.29 -1.41
CA ILE A 175 3.59 9.36 -1.75
C ILE A 175 4.10 10.05 -0.47
N ILE A 176 3.21 10.41 0.46
CA ILE A 176 3.58 11.11 1.70
C ILE A 176 4.49 10.25 2.58
N CYS A 177 4.16 8.96 2.74
CA CYS A 177 4.93 8.05 3.58
C CYS A 177 6.31 7.73 3.01
N TRP A 178 6.43 7.60 1.68
CA TRP A 178 7.65 7.15 1.02
C TRP A 178 8.58 8.30 0.61
N THR A 179 8.05 9.47 0.21
CA THR A 179 8.88 10.58 -0.31
C THR A 179 10.06 10.94 0.60
N PRO A 180 9.90 11.14 1.93
CA PRO A 180 10.98 11.61 2.77
C PRO A 180 12.17 10.64 2.79
N ASN A 181 11.87 9.33 2.84
CA ASN A 181 12.88 8.28 2.82
C ASN A 181 13.58 8.22 1.46
N GLN A 182 12.81 8.29 0.37
CA GLN A 182 13.37 8.24 -0.99
C GLN A 182 14.26 9.45 -1.29
N ILE A 183 13.95 10.63 -0.75
CA ILE A 183 14.82 11.81 -0.86
C ILE A 183 16.13 11.60 -0.09
N PHE A 184 16.10 11.03 1.12
CA PHE A 184 17.31 10.73 1.90
C PHE A 184 18.27 9.83 1.12
N PHE A 185 17.77 8.73 0.56
CA PHE A 185 18.57 7.83 -0.26
C PHE A 185 19.03 8.47 -1.57
N PHE A 186 18.18 9.29 -2.21
CA PHE A 186 18.57 9.99 -3.43
C PHE A 186 19.73 10.96 -3.19
N LEU A 187 19.65 11.79 -2.14
CA LEU A 187 20.73 12.72 -1.76
C LEU A 187 22.03 11.97 -1.46
N PHE A 188 21.93 10.87 -0.71
CA PHE A 188 23.08 10.01 -0.44
C PHE A 188 23.72 9.44 -1.72
N ASN A 189 22.91 9.04 -2.70
CA ASN A 189 23.40 8.54 -3.98
C ASN A 189 24.01 9.64 -4.87
N LEU A 190 23.71 10.92 -4.60
CA LEU A 190 24.37 12.08 -5.21
C LEU A 190 25.66 12.51 -4.47
N ASP A 191 26.15 11.69 -3.55
CA ASP A 191 27.34 11.97 -2.73
C ASP A 191 27.16 13.15 -1.76
N VAL A 192 25.91 13.51 -1.45
CA VAL A 192 25.61 14.49 -0.39
C VAL A 192 25.77 13.81 0.96
N LYS A 193 26.52 14.44 1.87
CA LYS A 193 26.65 13.97 3.25
C LYS A 193 25.29 14.01 3.96
N VAL A 194 24.75 12.84 4.26
CA VAL A 194 23.52 12.66 5.03
C VAL A 194 23.83 11.91 6.32
N ASP A 195 23.13 12.27 7.39
CA ASP A 195 23.29 11.62 8.70
C ASP A 195 22.17 10.57 8.92
N PHE A 196 22.55 9.31 8.83
CA PHE A 196 21.68 8.16 9.08
C PHE A 196 21.50 7.82 10.57
N SER A 197 22.21 8.49 11.47
CA SER A 197 21.95 8.45 12.92
C SER A 197 20.97 9.55 13.36
N SER A 198 20.64 10.49 12.46
CA SER A 198 19.79 11.63 12.79
C SER A 198 18.36 11.19 13.16
N PRO A 199 17.70 11.88 14.11
CA PRO A 199 16.29 11.67 14.40
C PRO A 199 15.39 11.84 13.16
N ILE A 200 15.81 12.67 12.20
CA ILE A 200 15.09 12.93 10.96
C ILE A 200 15.03 11.66 10.11
N PHE A 201 16.16 10.96 9.94
CA PHE A 201 16.18 9.68 9.22
C PHE A 201 15.30 8.63 9.90
N TYR A 202 15.34 8.52 11.23
CA TYR A 202 14.42 7.61 11.93
C TYR A 202 12.94 8.01 11.76
N ILE A 203 12.62 9.29 11.59
CA ILE A 203 11.25 9.70 11.22
C ILE A 203 10.90 9.19 9.81
N THR A 204 11.80 9.29 8.83
CA THR A 204 11.51 8.81 7.46
C THR A 204 11.24 7.31 7.41
N ILE A 205 12.03 6.50 8.12
CA ILE A 205 11.78 5.06 8.24
C ILE A 205 10.42 4.79 8.88
N ARG A 206 10.08 5.51 9.96
CA ARG A 206 8.78 5.35 10.63
C ARG A 206 7.61 5.72 9.72
N MET A 207 7.75 6.73 8.87
CA MET A 207 6.73 7.09 7.89
C MET A 207 6.49 6.00 6.85
N VAL A 208 7.57 5.38 6.35
CA VAL A 208 7.48 4.22 5.44
C VAL A 208 6.78 3.05 6.12
N ALA A 209 7.19 2.72 7.36
CA ALA A 209 6.60 1.62 8.11
C ALA A 209 5.08 1.81 8.33
N LEU A 210 4.63 3.04 8.61
CA LEU A 210 3.21 3.34 8.80
C LEU A 210 2.37 3.13 7.53
N ASN A 211 2.97 3.17 6.34
CA ASN A 211 2.24 3.03 5.08
C ASN A 211 1.46 1.71 4.99
N SER A 212 2.07 0.59 5.41
CA SER A 212 1.44 -0.73 5.35
C SER A 212 0.22 -0.85 6.27
N CYS A 213 0.19 -0.08 7.36
CA CYS A 213 -0.92 -0.03 8.32
C CYS A 213 -2.05 0.89 7.87
N LEU A 214 -1.74 1.94 7.11
CA LEU A 214 -2.74 2.92 6.67
C LEU A 214 -3.76 2.31 5.70
N ASN A 215 -3.34 1.35 4.87
CA ASN A 215 -4.19 0.78 3.82
C ASN A 215 -5.47 0.10 4.40
N PRO A 216 -5.37 -0.87 5.33
CA PRO A 216 -6.54 -1.42 6.02
C PRO A 216 -7.41 -0.36 6.72
N CYS A 217 -6.80 0.63 7.37
CA CYS A 217 -7.54 1.72 8.04
C CYS A 217 -8.36 2.55 7.04
N ILE A 218 -7.77 2.91 5.90
CA ILE A 218 -8.45 3.64 4.82
C ILE A 218 -9.64 2.83 4.31
N TYR A 219 -9.46 1.52 4.08
CA TYR A 219 -10.55 0.64 3.63
C TYR A 219 -11.67 0.54 4.69
N ALA A 220 -11.32 0.38 5.96
CA ALA A 220 -12.29 0.31 7.05
C ALA A 220 -13.12 1.59 7.21
N ILE A 221 -12.55 2.78 6.93
CA ILE A 221 -13.23 4.07 7.11
C ILE A 221 -13.97 4.53 5.86
N LYS A 222 -13.38 4.34 4.67
CA LYS A 222 -13.89 4.91 3.41
C LYS A 222 -14.54 3.88 2.50
N TYR A 223 -14.08 2.63 2.52
CA TYR A 223 -14.53 1.64 1.55
C TYR A 223 -15.81 0.91 2.00
N LYS A 224 -16.96 1.36 1.50
CA LYS A 224 -18.30 0.86 1.91
C LYS A 224 -18.50 -0.64 1.71
N GLN A 225 -17.96 -1.24 0.65
CA GLN A 225 -18.07 -2.69 0.45
C GLN A 225 -17.27 -3.46 1.51
N PHE A 226 -16.07 -3.00 1.83
CA PHE A 226 -15.24 -3.57 2.88
C PHE A 226 -15.88 -3.42 4.26
N GLN A 227 -16.51 -2.27 4.56
CA GLN A 227 -17.32 -2.08 5.77
C GLN A 227 -18.45 -3.11 5.88
N LYS A 228 -19.15 -3.40 4.78
CA LYS A 228 -20.18 -4.46 4.76
C LYS A 228 -19.55 -5.84 4.98
N GLY A 229 -18.40 -6.12 4.36
CA GLY A 229 -17.66 -7.37 4.55
C GLY A 229 -17.24 -7.60 5.99
N LEU A 230 -16.71 -6.57 6.66
CA LEU A 230 -16.42 -6.61 8.10
C LEU A 230 -17.65 -6.94 8.93
N LYS A 231 -18.80 -6.34 8.64
CA LYS A 231 -20.07 -6.66 9.31
C LYS A 231 -20.53 -8.09 9.04
N VAL A 232 -20.25 -8.68 7.88
CA VAL A 232 -20.56 -10.10 7.64
C VAL A 232 -19.66 -11.00 8.48
N VAL A 233 -18.36 -10.70 8.53
CA VAL A 233 -17.39 -11.50 9.29
C VAL A 233 -17.67 -11.42 10.80
N PHE A 234 -17.91 -10.22 11.34
CA PHE A 234 -18.05 -10.01 12.79
C PHE A 234 -19.48 -9.78 13.29
N GLY A 235 -20.47 -9.62 12.40
CA GLY A 235 -21.86 -9.34 12.77
C GLY A 235 -22.63 -10.57 13.25
N LYS A 236 -23.78 -10.32 13.88
CA LYS A 236 -24.67 -11.35 14.43
C LYS A 236 -25.28 -12.19 13.30
N ARG A 237 -25.72 -13.42 13.62
CA ARG A 237 -26.25 -14.39 12.64
C ARG A 237 -27.43 -13.84 11.80
N GLY A 238 -28.26 -12.95 12.37
CA GLY A 238 -29.35 -12.27 11.66
C GLY A 238 -28.92 -11.21 10.65
N ASP A 239 -27.83 -10.46 10.95
CA ASP A 239 -27.28 -9.46 10.02
C ASP A 239 -26.61 -10.13 8.81
N ARG A 240 -25.98 -11.29 9.03
CA ARG A 240 -25.38 -12.11 7.97
C ARG A 240 -26.42 -12.56 6.95
N ALA A 241 -27.59 -13.01 7.42
CA ALA A 241 -28.68 -13.45 6.55
C ALA A 241 -29.23 -12.30 5.69
N SER A 242 -29.51 -11.12 6.29
CA SER A 242 -30.00 -9.94 5.56
C SER A 242 -28.99 -9.38 4.54
N ILE A 243 -27.69 -9.39 4.85
CA ILE A 243 -26.66 -8.92 3.91
C ILE A 243 -26.46 -9.93 2.78
N ALA A 244 -26.53 -11.24 3.07
CA ALA A 244 -26.44 -12.29 2.07
C ALA A 244 -27.59 -12.22 1.06
N THR A 245 -28.85 -12.12 1.52
CA THR A 245 -30.02 -11.97 0.64
C THR A 245 -30.00 -10.67 -0.18
N ALA A 246 -29.53 -9.56 0.40
CA ALA A 246 -29.36 -8.31 -0.34
C ALA A 246 -28.26 -8.37 -1.43
N SER A 247 -27.34 -9.34 -1.34
CA SER A 247 -26.26 -9.54 -2.31
C SER A 247 -26.54 -10.63 -3.37
N THR A 248 -27.43 -11.58 -3.11
CA THR A 248 -27.84 -12.62 -4.07
C THR A 248 -28.99 -12.21 -4.98
N GLY A 249 -29.80 -11.19 -4.62
CA GLY A 249 -30.85 -10.64 -5.49
C GLY A 249 -30.35 -9.81 -6.69
N HIS A 250 -29.09 -9.98 -7.08
CA HIS A 250 -28.45 -9.27 -8.18
C HIS A 250 -27.69 -10.16 -9.17
N ASN A 251 -27.89 -11.49 -9.10
CA ASN A 251 -27.47 -12.41 -10.15
C ASN A 251 -28.61 -12.69 -11.13
#